data_AF-A0A6M8N143-F1
#
_entry.id   AF-A0A6M8N143-F1
#
_cell.length_a   1.000
_cell.length_b   1.000
_cell.length_c   1.000
_cell.angle_alpha   90.00
_cell.angle_beta   90.00
_cell.angle_gamma   90.00
#
_symmetry.space_group_name_H-M   'P 1'
#
loop_
_entity.id
_entity.type
_entity.pdbx_description
1 polymer ?
#
loop_
_entity_poly.entity_id
_entity_poly.type
_entity_poly.pdbx_seq_one_letter_code
_entity_poly.pdbx_strand_id
1 'polypeptide(L)'
;MIWKNEDVEDVAKNKFSIQSSIGKYSIQNANINLLKEDFPVGDHAFHTAKEDNPWCIIDLGQNYPIEHIRVYNIKDERYRERAKSLCVEISHNERDWIRVSSELCYWEDNYFVFNAVLSQVYSARYVRLFLNERNYFHLSKVQVFTRKIPGYIISAKPDGFGARLGAIICGLYTANKSNMKFKFTWNPNLNDECLGVKENERNERLNYISITMESADKIFSDNFIKKYLIEYSKIEPNFYSDIQKKTFGRLSEFPMRRKWGWYVNHVLPFLPDRIIDCDKEECLQELKKIYGNIEFSQNFQNIIIDVENKFNKYNKNFIAIHIRGGEIILGKLKVAPEIWMNNRHFPYEVAIDIILKELKEDSNIIIFGQDLNANEELKKFINKKSNREILTINDFINHDYSDIEQVFFEMNFMSKASKIYSTGNSIFPQCAEMISGKKMITSFYDIYDDYQLYSVIENNKDCLKLNNLHRAYSYYRLCHLSKKLAMPINISLKHAEDALKEDMTNGAYMIAIVDLLFLDNNLKLANIRLGQYFNKGYIDNFFEALVGPQTTAVDWKRDFYKNILQTYLCNANPKYPYISYVAARICEYENRNSEASKYYKYIGENSIKEEGFLRMIKKYLVWKIK
;
A
#
# COMPACT_ATOMS: atom_id res chain seq x y z
N MET A 1 16.42 14.87 -10.05
CA MET A 1 15.81 14.31 -11.28
C MET A 1 15.50 12.83 -11.08
N ILE A 2 14.33 12.35 -11.54
CA ILE A 2 13.93 10.94 -11.44
C ILE A 2 14.61 10.03 -12.49
N TRP A 3 14.93 10.57 -13.66
CA TRP A 3 15.54 9.84 -14.75
C TRP A 3 16.98 9.41 -14.45
N LYS A 4 17.34 8.21 -14.88
CA LYS A 4 18.75 7.79 -14.93
C LYS A 4 19.45 8.51 -16.07
N ASN A 5 20.76 8.74 -15.93
CA ASN A 5 21.55 9.44 -16.95
C ASN A 5 21.49 8.74 -18.33
N GLU A 6 21.34 7.42 -18.37
CA GLU A 6 21.17 6.64 -19.60
C GLU A 6 19.82 6.86 -20.31
N ASP A 7 18.81 7.38 -19.61
CA ASP A 7 17.43 7.58 -20.08
C ASP A 7 17.18 9.00 -20.59
N VAL A 8 18.16 9.88 -20.43
CA VAL A 8 18.15 11.26 -20.91
C VAL A 8 19.36 11.55 -21.80
N GLU A 9 19.24 12.59 -22.59
CA GLU A 9 20.31 13.10 -23.44
C GLU A 9 20.51 14.58 -23.15
N ASP A 10 21.76 14.99 -22.89
CA ASP A 10 22.11 16.41 -22.83
C ASP A 10 22.21 16.95 -24.25
N VAL A 11 21.12 17.55 -24.73
CA VAL A 11 21.02 18.13 -26.06
C VAL A 11 21.72 19.48 -26.15
N ALA A 12 22.29 20.04 -25.07
CA ALA A 12 23.15 21.22 -25.17
C ALA A 12 24.64 20.84 -25.33
N LYS A 13 25.01 19.58 -25.09
CA LYS A 13 26.39 19.09 -25.10
C LYS A 13 27.13 19.50 -26.37
N ASN A 14 28.28 20.14 -26.19
CA ASN A 14 29.19 20.62 -27.24
C ASN A 14 28.54 21.56 -28.27
N LYS A 15 27.46 22.25 -27.91
CA LYS A 15 26.84 23.31 -28.73
C LYS A 15 27.41 24.68 -28.37
N PHE A 16 26.82 25.73 -28.94
CA PHE A 16 27.26 27.11 -28.76
C PHE A 16 26.32 27.90 -27.86
N SER A 17 26.91 28.79 -27.08
CA SER A 17 26.22 29.83 -26.34
C SER A 17 26.77 31.23 -26.69
N ILE A 18 25.93 32.25 -26.56
CA ILE A 18 26.30 33.65 -26.66
C ILE A 18 25.89 34.39 -25.38
N GLN A 19 26.56 35.49 -25.06
CA GLN A 19 26.31 36.27 -23.85
C GLN A 19 26.10 37.75 -24.17
N SER A 20 25.42 38.47 -23.28
CA SER A 20 25.07 39.88 -23.45
C SER A 20 26.28 40.83 -23.55
N SER A 21 27.33 40.58 -22.76
CA SER A 21 28.55 41.39 -22.74
C SER A 21 29.75 40.58 -22.27
N ILE A 22 30.98 41.05 -22.54
CA ILE A 22 32.22 40.41 -22.09
C ILE A 22 32.77 41.15 -20.87
N GLY A 23 32.89 40.46 -19.73
CA GLY A 23 33.43 41.00 -18.50
C GLY A 23 34.97 40.91 -18.42
N LYS A 24 35.56 41.67 -17.49
CA LYS A 24 37.00 41.70 -17.22
C LYS A 24 37.61 40.31 -16.92
N TYR A 25 36.82 39.40 -16.34
CA TYR A 25 37.26 38.07 -15.93
C TYR A 25 36.85 36.97 -16.93
N SER A 26 36.45 37.33 -18.15
CA SER A 26 36.09 36.36 -19.19
C SER A 26 37.29 35.50 -19.59
N ILE A 27 37.03 34.23 -19.87
CA ILE A 27 38.04 33.29 -20.36
C ILE A 27 37.84 33.03 -21.86
N GLN A 28 38.89 32.52 -22.52
CA GLN A 28 38.80 32.14 -23.93
C GLN A 28 37.78 31.02 -24.14
N ASN A 29 37.12 31.02 -25.30
CA ASN A 29 36.12 30.03 -25.71
C ASN A 29 34.90 29.92 -24.78
N ALA A 30 34.51 31.04 -24.12
CA ALA A 30 33.34 31.10 -23.24
C ALA A 30 32.04 30.60 -23.90
N ASN A 31 31.92 30.80 -25.22
CA ASN A 31 30.80 30.34 -26.04
C ASN A 31 30.68 28.81 -26.18
N ILE A 32 31.73 28.05 -25.83
CA ILE A 32 31.77 26.58 -25.92
C ILE A 32 31.92 25.95 -24.54
N ASN A 33 32.77 26.54 -23.69
CA ASN A 33 33.11 26.02 -22.36
C ASN A 33 31.87 25.69 -21.51
N LEU A 34 30.84 26.53 -21.58
CA LEU A 34 29.61 26.39 -20.80
C LEU A 34 28.90 25.05 -21.02
N LEU A 35 29.06 24.48 -22.22
CA LEU A 35 28.33 23.31 -22.70
C LEU A 35 29.26 22.12 -22.99
N LYS A 36 30.56 22.29 -22.75
CA LYS A 36 31.57 21.27 -23.02
C LYS A 36 31.56 20.19 -21.94
N GLU A 37 31.64 18.93 -22.35
CA GLU A 37 31.55 17.81 -21.41
C GLU A 37 32.69 17.80 -20.38
N ASP A 38 33.90 18.09 -20.82
CA ASP A 38 35.14 18.05 -20.05
C ASP A 38 35.49 19.38 -19.36
N PHE A 39 34.64 20.41 -19.46
CA PHE A 39 34.87 21.66 -18.72
C PHE A 39 34.68 21.43 -17.20
N PRO A 40 35.65 21.84 -16.36
CA PRO A 40 35.58 21.62 -14.92
C PRO A 40 34.35 22.26 -14.28
N VAL A 41 33.55 21.46 -13.58
CA VAL A 41 32.43 21.97 -12.79
C VAL A 41 32.98 22.72 -11.58
N GLY A 42 32.57 23.99 -11.44
CA GLY A 42 32.99 24.91 -10.38
C GLY A 42 33.76 26.13 -10.89
N ASP A 43 34.42 26.04 -12.03
CA ASP A 43 35.08 27.19 -12.68
C ASP A 43 34.06 27.95 -13.53
N HIS A 44 34.18 29.27 -13.66
CA HIS A 44 33.28 30.02 -14.53
C HIS A 44 33.62 29.77 -15.99
N ALA A 45 32.66 29.27 -16.77
CA ALA A 45 32.80 29.10 -18.20
C ALA A 45 32.71 30.44 -18.95
N PHE A 46 31.96 31.39 -18.40
CA PHE A 46 31.81 32.73 -18.95
C PHE A 46 31.63 33.79 -17.86
N HIS A 47 31.78 35.07 -18.22
CA HIS A 47 31.57 36.18 -17.30
C HIS A 47 31.14 37.45 -18.05
N THR A 48 30.02 38.06 -17.68
CA THR A 48 29.56 39.34 -18.28
C THR A 48 30.17 40.55 -17.60
N ALA A 49 30.01 41.74 -18.19
CA ALA A 49 30.19 42.99 -17.44
C ALA A 49 29.05 43.15 -16.41
N LYS A 50 29.18 44.12 -15.50
CA LYS A 50 28.07 44.48 -14.61
C LYS A 50 27.09 45.35 -15.37
N GLU A 51 25.93 44.79 -15.66
CA GLU A 51 24.90 45.43 -16.48
C GLU A 51 23.50 45.08 -15.97
N ASP A 52 22.48 45.75 -16.51
CA ASP A 52 21.08 45.45 -16.18
C ASP A 52 20.62 44.22 -16.97
N ASN A 53 20.08 43.22 -16.29
CA ASN A 53 19.58 41.98 -16.88
C ASN A 53 20.58 41.23 -17.77
N PRO A 54 21.80 40.93 -17.28
CA PRO A 54 22.79 40.17 -18.06
C PRO A 54 22.26 38.78 -18.41
N TRP A 55 22.60 38.28 -19.60
CA TRP A 55 22.04 37.04 -20.13
C TRP A 55 23.04 36.19 -20.92
N CYS A 56 22.70 34.91 -21.06
CA CYS A 56 23.34 33.93 -21.93
C CYS A 56 22.27 33.16 -22.70
N ILE A 57 22.42 33.04 -24.02
CA ILE A 57 21.52 32.26 -24.88
C ILE A 57 22.29 31.04 -25.40
N ILE A 58 21.65 29.87 -25.31
CA ILE A 58 22.13 28.59 -25.81
C ILE A 58 21.31 28.22 -27.05
N ASP A 59 21.97 27.94 -28.18
CA ASP A 59 21.31 27.41 -29.38
C ASP A 59 21.47 25.89 -29.42
N LEU A 60 20.34 25.18 -29.31
CA LEU A 60 20.29 23.72 -29.43
C LEU A 60 20.35 23.25 -30.90
N GLY A 61 20.38 24.15 -31.88
CA GLY A 61 20.46 23.86 -33.32
C GLY A 61 19.15 23.40 -33.95
N GLN A 62 18.28 22.74 -33.18
CA GLN A 62 16.92 22.35 -33.57
C GLN A 62 16.00 22.36 -32.35
N ASN A 63 14.71 22.15 -32.59
CA ASN A 63 13.72 22.05 -31.52
C ASN A 63 13.80 20.70 -30.81
N TYR A 64 13.84 20.74 -29.48
CA TYR A 64 13.76 19.54 -28.62
C TYR A 64 12.64 19.71 -27.58
N PRO A 65 11.89 18.63 -27.27
CA PRO A 65 11.05 18.60 -26.08
C PRO A 65 11.95 18.60 -24.83
N ILE A 66 11.90 19.66 -24.03
CA ILE A 66 12.82 19.87 -22.92
C ILE A 66 12.31 19.15 -21.68
N GLU A 67 13.08 18.20 -21.17
CA GLU A 67 12.80 17.51 -19.91
C GLU A 67 13.23 18.36 -18.73
N HIS A 68 14.46 18.87 -18.77
CA HIS A 68 15.10 19.50 -17.62
C HIS A 68 16.26 20.38 -18.05
N ILE A 69 16.43 21.53 -17.39
CA ILE A 69 17.61 22.38 -17.56
C ILE A 69 18.35 22.37 -16.22
N ARG A 70 19.61 21.94 -16.24
CA ARG A 70 20.50 21.97 -15.06
C ARG A 70 21.58 23.00 -15.28
N VAL A 71 21.77 23.88 -14.31
CA VAL A 71 22.79 24.92 -14.33
C VAL A 71 23.66 24.76 -13.11
N TYR A 72 24.97 24.69 -13.31
CA TYR A 72 25.98 24.70 -12.27
C TYR A 72 26.54 26.12 -12.13
N ASN A 73 26.49 26.64 -10.92
CA ASN A 73 27.12 27.87 -10.53
C ASN A 73 28.62 27.63 -10.24
N ILE A 74 29.33 28.69 -9.89
CA ILE A 74 30.75 28.61 -9.52
C ILE A 74 30.95 28.03 -8.11
N LYS A 75 32.11 27.42 -7.88
CA LYS A 75 32.43 26.77 -6.60
C LYS A 75 32.65 27.77 -5.46
N ASP A 76 33.09 29.00 -5.75
CA ASP A 76 33.34 30.03 -4.72
C ASP A 76 32.02 30.54 -4.12
N GLU A 77 31.74 30.12 -2.89
CA GLU A 77 30.51 30.40 -2.15
C GLU A 77 30.24 31.90 -1.98
N ARG A 78 31.29 32.73 -1.90
CA ARG A 78 31.16 34.18 -1.70
C ARG A 78 30.44 34.89 -2.86
N TYR A 79 30.38 34.24 -4.01
CA TYR A 79 29.87 34.82 -5.25
C TYR A 79 28.66 34.08 -5.81
N ARG A 80 28.23 32.95 -5.22
CA ARG A 80 27.09 32.17 -5.71
C ARG A 80 25.77 32.95 -5.69
N GLU A 81 25.58 33.76 -4.65
CA GLU A 81 24.42 34.65 -4.46
C GLU A 81 24.18 35.61 -5.64
N ARG A 82 25.20 35.88 -6.48
CA ARG A 82 25.01 36.70 -7.69
C ARG A 82 24.05 36.08 -8.70
N ALA A 83 23.88 34.76 -8.66
CA ALA A 83 22.94 34.05 -9.53
C ALA A 83 21.55 33.90 -8.91
N LYS A 84 21.27 34.43 -7.71
CA LYS A 84 20.00 34.17 -6.99
C LYS A 84 18.74 34.55 -7.80
N SER A 85 18.84 35.57 -8.64
CA SER A 85 17.75 36.08 -9.49
C SER A 85 17.67 35.39 -10.86
N LEU A 86 18.38 34.26 -11.04
CA LEU A 86 18.43 33.50 -12.28
C LEU A 86 17.02 33.10 -12.73
N CYS A 87 16.75 33.42 -13.98
CA CYS A 87 15.52 33.10 -14.68
C CYS A 87 15.83 32.34 -15.97
N VAL A 88 14.87 31.53 -16.41
CA VAL A 88 14.95 30.76 -17.65
C VAL A 88 13.83 31.18 -18.59
N GLU A 89 14.19 31.45 -19.83
CA GLU A 89 13.30 31.64 -20.96
C GLU A 89 13.63 30.60 -22.05
N ILE A 90 12.61 30.15 -22.76
CA ILE A 90 12.76 29.21 -23.87
C ILE A 90 12.06 29.74 -25.12
N SER A 91 12.60 29.41 -26.30
CA SER A 91 12.06 29.87 -27.58
C SER A 91 12.27 28.87 -28.70
N HIS A 92 11.37 28.88 -29.68
CA HIS A 92 11.51 28.16 -30.94
C HIS A 92 12.30 28.93 -32.00
N ASN A 93 12.27 30.27 -31.95
CA ASN A 93 12.68 31.14 -33.06
C ASN A 93 13.53 32.35 -32.63
N GLU A 94 13.92 32.42 -31.35
CA GLU A 94 14.70 33.52 -30.75
C GLU A 94 13.95 34.87 -30.64
N ARG A 95 12.69 34.92 -31.07
CA ARG A 95 11.85 36.13 -31.06
C ARG A 95 10.78 36.04 -29.98
N ASP A 96 10.06 34.93 -29.97
CA ASP A 96 8.97 34.67 -29.04
C ASP A 96 9.51 33.85 -27.87
N TRP A 97 9.56 34.46 -26.69
CA TRP A 97 10.13 33.86 -25.49
C TRP A 97 9.03 33.53 -24.48
N ILE A 98 9.10 32.31 -23.94
CA ILE A 98 8.24 31.85 -22.86
C ILE A 98 9.10 31.76 -21.61
N ARG A 99 8.75 32.52 -20.58
CA ARG A 99 9.40 32.44 -19.28
C ARG A 99 8.96 31.18 -18.55
N VAL A 100 9.93 30.39 -18.11
CA VAL A 100 9.67 29.21 -17.27
C VAL A 100 9.21 29.69 -15.89
N SER A 101 8.07 29.17 -15.42
CA SER A 101 7.54 29.52 -14.10
C SER A 101 8.56 29.22 -13.00
N SER A 102 8.69 30.13 -12.03
CA SER A 102 9.56 29.95 -10.87
C SER A 102 9.17 28.73 -10.03
N GLU A 103 7.93 28.26 -10.10
CA GLU A 103 7.46 27.04 -9.41
C GLU A 103 8.08 25.76 -9.97
N LEU A 104 8.60 25.80 -11.21
CA LEU A 104 9.31 24.69 -11.84
C LEU A 104 10.82 24.74 -11.59
N CYS A 105 11.29 25.78 -10.89
CA CYS A 105 12.69 26.11 -10.71
C CYS A 105 13.05 26.06 -9.24
N TYR A 106 14.22 25.49 -8.92
CA TYR A 106 14.69 25.46 -7.54
C TYR A 106 16.22 25.35 -7.49
N TRP A 107 16.79 25.79 -6.36
CA TRP A 107 18.22 25.70 -6.08
C TRP A 107 18.51 24.56 -5.09
N GLU A 108 19.64 23.89 -5.30
CA GLU A 108 20.25 22.91 -4.40
C GLU A 108 21.65 23.41 -3.99
N ASP A 109 22.20 22.86 -2.90
CA ASP A 109 23.59 23.04 -2.47
C ASP A 109 24.06 24.51 -2.32
N ASN A 110 23.24 25.33 -1.64
CA ASN A 110 23.53 26.76 -1.39
C ASN A 110 23.81 27.54 -2.69
N TYR A 111 22.79 27.58 -3.56
CA TYR A 111 22.84 28.21 -4.88
C TYR A 111 23.94 27.67 -5.82
N PHE A 112 24.35 26.41 -5.62
CA PHE A 112 25.34 25.80 -6.50
C PHE A 112 24.72 25.13 -7.72
N VAL A 113 23.58 24.45 -7.55
CA VAL A 113 22.88 23.81 -8.67
C VAL A 113 21.49 24.40 -8.80
N PHE A 114 21.18 24.95 -9.96
CA PHE A 114 19.84 25.37 -10.33
C PHE A 114 19.21 24.33 -11.25
N ASN A 115 17.98 23.95 -10.94
CA ASN A 115 17.22 22.97 -11.70
C ASN A 115 15.91 23.61 -12.18
N ALA A 116 15.61 23.51 -13.47
CA ALA A 116 14.29 23.80 -14.02
C ALA A 116 13.69 22.52 -14.62
N VAL A 117 12.52 22.10 -14.14
CA VAL A 117 11.88 20.81 -14.49
C VAL A 117 10.68 21.03 -15.42
N LEU A 118 10.90 20.89 -16.73
CA LEU A 118 9.90 21.19 -17.77
C LEU A 118 9.08 19.96 -18.20
N SER A 119 9.57 18.74 -17.94
CA SER A 119 8.83 17.50 -18.15
C SER A 119 8.29 17.29 -19.57
N GLN A 120 9.02 17.77 -20.58
CA GLN A 120 8.67 17.73 -22.00
C GLN A 120 7.37 18.46 -22.37
N VAL A 121 6.81 19.27 -21.47
CA VAL A 121 5.62 20.10 -21.75
C VAL A 121 5.94 21.15 -22.82
N TYR A 122 7.18 21.63 -22.84
CA TYR A 122 7.64 22.64 -23.79
C TYR A 122 8.71 22.08 -24.70
N SER A 123 8.62 22.43 -25.98
CA SER A 123 9.71 22.25 -26.94
C SER A 123 10.43 23.58 -27.16
N ALA A 124 11.74 23.54 -27.36
CA ALA A 124 12.54 24.74 -27.59
C ALA A 124 13.78 24.44 -28.44
N ARG A 125 14.22 25.44 -29.21
CA ARG A 125 15.55 25.47 -29.83
C ARG A 125 16.51 26.35 -29.04
N TYR A 126 16.02 27.45 -28.47
CA TYR A 126 16.84 28.40 -27.74
C TYR A 126 16.49 28.38 -26.25
N VAL A 127 17.51 28.40 -25.40
CA VAL A 127 17.38 28.54 -23.95
C VAL A 127 18.13 29.80 -23.53
N ARG A 128 17.42 30.77 -22.96
CA ARG A 128 18.00 31.98 -22.40
C ARG A 128 18.02 31.88 -20.87
N LEU A 129 19.21 32.08 -20.32
CA LEU A 129 19.43 32.25 -18.90
C LEU A 129 19.74 33.72 -18.64
N PHE A 130 19.10 34.34 -17.66
CA PHE A 130 19.36 35.75 -17.34
C PHE A 130 19.13 36.04 -15.86
N LEU A 131 19.75 37.11 -15.36
CA LEU A 131 19.50 37.62 -14.02
C LEU A 131 18.43 38.72 -14.09
N ASN A 132 17.42 38.67 -13.24
CA ASN A 132 16.40 39.73 -13.17
C ASN A 132 16.83 40.88 -12.26
N GLU A 133 18.07 41.33 -12.40
CA GLU A 133 18.68 42.40 -11.61
C GLU A 133 19.93 42.98 -12.32
N ARG A 134 20.52 44.05 -11.75
CA ARG A 134 21.81 44.58 -12.22
C ARG A 134 22.98 43.86 -11.55
N ASN A 135 23.64 42.95 -12.25
CA ASN A 135 24.76 42.18 -11.67
C ASN A 135 25.80 41.74 -12.71
N TYR A 136 26.83 41.03 -12.24
CA TYR A 136 27.67 40.19 -13.08
C TYR A 136 27.00 38.82 -13.25
N PHE A 137 27.01 38.29 -14.47
CA PHE A 137 26.51 36.94 -14.74
C PHE A 137 27.66 36.02 -15.14
N HIS A 138 27.81 34.95 -14.39
CA HIS A 138 28.82 33.94 -14.59
C HIS A 138 28.28 32.59 -14.11
N LEU A 139 28.43 31.56 -14.93
CA LEU A 139 28.04 30.20 -14.59
C LEU A 139 29.17 29.25 -14.96
N SER A 140 29.14 28.05 -14.38
CA SER A 140 30.12 27.02 -14.64
C SER A 140 29.72 26.11 -15.79
N LYS A 141 28.50 25.59 -15.77
CA LYS A 141 28.05 24.61 -16.77
C LYS A 141 26.54 24.67 -16.94
N VAL A 142 26.06 24.42 -18.15
CA VAL A 142 24.64 24.24 -18.42
C VAL A 142 24.43 22.95 -19.18
N GLN A 143 23.41 22.21 -18.75
CA GLN A 143 22.96 20.98 -19.40
C GLN A 143 21.47 21.11 -19.68
N VAL A 144 21.06 20.72 -20.89
CA VAL A 144 19.67 20.75 -21.31
C VAL A 144 19.28 19.35 -21.72
N PHE A 145 18.40 18.72 -20.96
CA PHE A 145 18.07 17.31 -21.13
C PHE A 145 16.77 17.13 -21.93
N THR A 146 16.75 16.12 -22.81
CA THR A 146 15.52 15.50 -23.33
C THR A 146 15.50 14.00 -22.97
N ARG A 147 14.34 13.35 -23.05
CA ARG A 147 14.23 11.90 -22.78
C ARG A 147 14.63 11.11 -24.02
N LYS A 148 15.31 9.98 -23.80
CA LYS A 148 15.58 8.96 -24.82
C LYS A 148 14.49 7.89 -24.91
N ILE A 149 13.55 7.91 -23.98
CA ILE A 149 12.45 6.94 -23.84
C ILE A 149 11.13 7.69 -23.65
N PRO A 150 9.97 7.09 -23.99
CA PRO A 150 8.68 7.74 -23.81
C PRO A 150 8.40 8.09 -22.33
N GLY A 151 8.70 7.14 -21.44
CA GLY A 151 8.66 7.37 -20.00
C GLY A 151 8.83 6.10 -19.18
N TYR A 152 8.45 6.19 -17.91
CA TYR A 152 8.50 5.08 -16.96
C TYR A 152 7.13 4.51 -16.60
N ILE A 153 7.11 3.19 -16.43
CA ILE A 153 6.09 2.49 -15.64
C ILE A 153 6.69 2.23 -14.27
N ILE A 154 6.08 2.77 -13.22
CA ILE A 154 6.62 2.70 -11.84
C ILE A 154 5.70 1.91 -10.93
N SER A 155 6.28 0.95 -10.20
CA SER A 155 5.65 0.35 -9.02
C SER A 155 6.17 1.02 -7.74
N ALA A 156 5.28 1.59 -6.93
CA ALA A 156 5.62 2.27 -5.68
C ALA A 156 4.70 1.84 -4.52
N LYS A 157 4.32 0.57 -4.49
CA LYS A 157 3.28 0.06 -3.59
C LYS A 157 3.80 -0.11 -2.14
N PRO A 158 3.24 0.59 -1.14
CA PRO A 158 3.68 0.52 0.26
C PRO A 158 3.00 -0.63 1.02
N ASP A 159 3.16 -1.86 0.51
CA ASP A 159 2.43 -3.06 0.98
C ASP A 159 3.39 -4.24 1.23
N GLY A 160 2.88 -5.40 1.63
CA GLY A 160 3.68 -6.61 1.86
C GLY A 160 4.34 -7.16 0.59
N PHE A 161 5.28 -8.09 0.80
CA PHE A 161 6.13 -8.64 -0.25
C PHE A 161 5.37 -9.12 -1.50
N GLY A 162 4.37 -10.00 -1.35
CA GLY A 162 3.63 -10.55 -2.49
C GLY A 162 2.95 -9.50 -3.37
N ALA A 163 2.49 -8.41 -2.75
CA ALA A 163 1.86 -7.32 -3.47
C ALA A 163 2.86 -6.43 -4.22
N ARG A 164 4.07 -6.26 -3.67
CA ARG A 164 5.16 -5.56 -4.36
C ARG A 164 5.71 -6.40 -5.50
N LEU A 165 5.91 -7.70 -5.28
CA LEU A 165 6.36 -8.63 -6.30
C LEU A 165 5.36 -8.70 -7.46
N GLY A 166 4.06 -8.87 -7.19
CA GLY A 166 3.03 -8.82 -8.23
C GLY A 166 3.01 -7.50 -9.00
N ALA A 167 3.20 -6.36 -8.33
CA ALA A 167 3.29 -5.07 -9.00
C ALA A 167 4.56 -4.92 -9.86
N ILE A 168 5.68 -5.55 -9.47
CA ILE A 168 6.90 -5.61 -10.29
C ILE A 168 6.66 -6.45 -11.55
N ILE A 169 6.04 -7.63 -11.42
CA ILE A 169 5.75 -8.51 -12.55
C ILE A 169 4.81 -7.81 -13.55
N CYS A 170 3.69 -7.24 -13.06
CA CYS A 170 2.76 -6.47 -13.90
C CYS A 170 3.41 -5.23 -14.52
N GLY A 171 4.30 -4.57 -13.80
CA GLY A 171 4.98 -3.38 -14.27
C GLY A 171 6.02 -3.65 -15.36
N LEU A 172 6.80 -4.71 -15.22
CA LEU A 172 7.71 -5.20 -16.27
C LEU A 172 6.93 -5.57 -17.53
N TYR A 173 5.82 -6.29 -17.38
CA TYR A 173 4.95 -6.66 -18.50
C TYR A 173 4.42 -5.42 -19.23
N THR A 174 3.85 -4.50 -18.48
CA THR A 174 3.26 -3.28 -19.04
C THR A 174 4.31 -2.44 -19.75
N ALA A 175 5.48 -2.26 -19.14
CA ALA A 175 6.59 -1.50 -19.73
C ALA A 175 7.08 -2.12 -21.04
N ASN A 176 7.27 -3.44 -21.08
CA ASN A 176 7.71 -4.16 -22.27
C ASN A 176 6.69 -4.01 -23.42
N LYS A 177 5.39 -4.15 -23.12
CA LYS A 177 4.32 -4.03 -24.12
C LYS A 177 4.10 -2.61 -24.61
N SER A 178 4.43 -1.59 -23.81
CA SER A 178 4.26 -0.18 -24.17
C SER A 178 5.53 0.53 -24.63
N ASN A 179 6.63 -0.19 -24.86
CA ASN A 179 7.94 0.39 -25.19
C ASN A 179 8.40 1.48 -24.20
N MET A 180 8.09 1.28 -22.92
CA MET A 180 8.52 2.15 -21.81
C MET A 180 9.54 1.40 -20.94
N LYS A 181 10.25 2.11 -20.05
CA LYS A 181 11.11 1.43 -19.07
C LYS A 181 10.38 1.21 -17.75
N PHE A 182 10.58 0.04 -17.16
CA PHE A 182 10.09 -0.25 -15.81
C PHE A 182 11.05 0.29 -14.75
N LYS A 183 10.50 0.78 -13.62
CA LYS A 183 11.23 1.09 -12.39
C LYS A 183 10.37 0.74 -11.17
N PHE A 184 10.99 0.57 -10.01
CA PHE A 184 10.25 0.42 -8.76
C PHE A 184 10.91 1.17 -7.61
N THR A 185 10.13 1.44 -6.56
CA THR A 185 10.65 1.90 -5.28
C THR A 185 10.42 0.87 -4.20
N TRP A 186 11.25 0.91 -3.16
CA TRP A 186 11.16 -0.03 -2.04
C TRP A 186 11.17 0.73 -0.72
N ASN A 187 9.99 1.18 -0.29
CA ASN A 187 9.83 1.90 0.97
C ASN A 187 9.89 0.90 2.16
N PRO A 188 10.73 1.11 3.18
CA PRO A 188 10.82 0.21 4.35
C PRO A 188 9.56 0.25 5.26
N ASN A 189 8.74 1.29 5.14
CA ASN A 189 7.54 1.46 5.94
C ASN A 189 6.30 0.89 5.22
N LEU A 190 5.39 0.29 5.99
CA LEU A 190 4.07 -0.12 5.51
C LEU A 190 3.01 0.88 5.95
N ASN A 191 1.96 1.06 5.15
CA ASN A 191 0.91 2.03 5.47
C ASN A 191 0.12 1.66 6.75
N ASP A 192 -0.11 0.37 6.96
CA ASP A 192 -0.84 -0.16 8.11
C ASP A 192 0.11 -0.57 9.27
N GLU A 193 1.37 -0.13 9.25
CA GLU A 193 2.38 -0.54 10.25
C GLU A 193 1.99 -0.16 11.68
N CYS A 194 1.31 0.99 11.86
CA CYS A 194 0.76 1.41 13.15
C CYS A 194 -0.32 0.48 13.70
N LEU A 195 -0.87 -0.41 12.88
CA LEU A 195 -1.85 -1.42 13.26
C LEU A 195 -1.21 -2.78 13.60
N GLY A 196 0.13 -2.85 13.74
CA GLY A 196 0.84 -4.07 14.11
C GLY A 196 0.88 -5.14 13.02
N VAL A 197 0.70 -4.77 11.74
CA VAL A 197 0.60 -5.74 10.64
C VAL A 197 1.89 -6.50 10.31
N LYS A 198 3.02 -6.14 10.93
CA LYS A 198 4.31 -6.86 10.82
C LYS A 198 4.57 -7.80 12.00
N GLU A 199 3.69 -7.85 13.00
CA GLU A 199 3.90 -8.67 14.19
C GLU A 199 3.72 -10.15 13.83
N ASN A 200 4.82 -10.89 13.80
CA ASN A 200 4.85 -12.34 13.66
C ASN A 200 5.05 -12.96 15.05
N GLU A 201 4.46 -14.12 15.28
CA GLU A 201 4.63 -14.86 16.54
C GLU A 201 5.04 -16.29 16.20
N ARG A 202 6.10 -16.78 16.85
CA ARG A 202 6.60 -18.17 16.73
C ARG A 202 6.83 -18.77 18.12
N ASN A 203 5.74 -18.99 18.86
CA ASN A 203 5.78 -19.62 20.18
C ASN A 203 4.67 -20.66 20.33
N GLU A 204 4.69 -21.43 21.42
CA GLU A 204 3.71 -22.50 21.67
C GLU A 204 2.26 -22.00 21.71
N ARG A 205 2.04 -20.75 22.13
CA ARG A 205 0.70 -20.16 22.28
C ARG A 205 0.20 -19.52 20.98
N LEU A 206 1.07 -18.82 20.26
CA LEU A 206 0.78 -18.12 19.01
C LEU A 206 1.88 -18.44 18.00
N ASN A 207 1.48 -19.03 16.88
CA ASN A 207 2.39 -19.42 15.81
C ASN A 207 1.81 -19.00 14.46
N TYR A 208 2.00 -17.73 14.10
CA TYR A 208 1.49 -17.18 12.85
C TYR A 208 2.43 -16.22 12.15
N ILE A 209 2.38 -16.24 10.82
CA ILE A 209 3.15 -15.34 9.94
C ILE A 209 2.20 -14.29 9.36
N SER A 210 2.46 -13.04 9.72
CA SER A 210 1.73 -11.84 9.30
C SER A 210 2.29 -11.28 7.99
N ILE A 211 2.12 -9.98 7.73
CA ILE A 211 2.63 -9.34 6.52
C ILE A 211 4.15 -9.19 6.63
N THR A 212 4.88 -9.96 5.82
CA THR A 212 6.34 -9.94 5.80
C THR A 212 6.89 -9.05 4.67
N MET A 213 8.05 -8.45 4.95
CA MET A 213 8.84 -7.69 4.01
C MET A 213 10.29 -7.62 4.51
N GLU A 214 11.23 -7.55 3.59
CA GLU A 214 12.65 -7.35 3.89
C GLU A 214 13.24 -6.29 2.94
N SER A 215 14.49 -5.87 3.17
CA SER A 215 15.19 -4.93 2.29
C SER A 215 15.37 -5.49 0.87
N ALA A 216 15.39 -4.61 -0.13
CA ALA A 216 15.45 -5.01 -1.54
C ALA A 216 16.72 -5.80 -1.87
N ASP A 217 17.85 -5.46 -1.24
CA ASP A 217 19.18 -6.09 -1.39
C ASP A 217 19.25 -7.54 -0.89
N LYS A 218 18.37 -7.93 0.03
CA LYS A 218 18.27 -9.34 0.45
C LYS A 218 17.44 -10.18 -0.52
N ILE A 219 16.50 -9.57 -1.24
CA ILE A 219 15.53 -10.25 -2.11
C ILE A 219 16.06 -10.34 -3.56
N PHE A 220 16.61 -9.24 -4.07
CA PHE A 220 17.04 -9.10 -5.46
C PHE A 220 18.56 -9.03 -5.57
N SER A 221 19.08 -9.40 -6.73
CA SER A 221 20.50 -9.20 -7.05
C SER A 221 20.86 -7.72 -7.20
N ASP A 222 22.14 -7.40 -7.03
CA ASP A 222 22.68 -6.06 -7.25
C ASP A 222 22.41 -5.54 -8.67
N ASN A 223 22.46 -6.42 -9.67
CA ASN A 223 22.17 -6.07 -11.06
C ASN A 223 20.71 -5.65 -11.25
N PHE A 224 19.77 -6.40 -10.67
CA PHE A 224 18.35 -6.06 -10.72
C PHE A 224 18.07 -4.71 -10.06
N ILE A 225 18.65 -4.50 -8.88
CA ILE A 225 18.52 -3.26 -8.11
C ILE A 225 19.10 -2.09 -8.91
N LYS A 226 20.35 -2.21 -9.37
CA LYS A 226 21.02 -1.19 -10.18
C LYS A 226 20.22 -0.84 -11.44
N LYS A 227 19.53 -1.81 -12.05
CA LYS A 227 18.72 -1.61 -13.25
C LYS A 227 17.38 -0.92 -12.95
N TYR A 228 16.63 -1.42 -11.97
CA TYR A 228 15.21 -1.07 -11.81
C TYR A 228 14.88 -0.22 -10.56
N LEU A 229 15.65 -0.30 -9.48
CA LEU A 229 15.33 0.44 -8.24
C LEU A 229 15.58 1.95 -8.43
N ILE A 230 14.67 2.75 -7.88
CA ILE A 230 14.79 4.19 -7.64
C ILE A 230 14.60 4.44 -6.15
N GLU A 231 15.32 5.42 -5.61
CA GLU A 231 15.14 5.89 -4.23
C GLU A 231 13.68 6.26 -3.96
N TYR A 232 13.12 5.70 -2.88
CA TYR A 232 11.72 5.93 -2.52
C TYR A 232 11.44 7.38 -2.08
N SER A 233 12.45 8.20 -1.78
CA SER A 233 12.29 9.63 -1.50
C SER A 233 11.94 10.46 -2.75
N LYS A 234 12.24 9.94 -3.95
CA LYS A 234 12.01 10.63 -5.23
C LYS A 234 10.60 10.45 -5.79
N ILE A 235 9.82 9.53 -5.21
CA ILE A 235 8.53 9.06 -5.73
C ILE A 235 7.60 8.80 -4.54
N GLU A 236 6.41 9.40 -4.59
CA GLU A 236 5.40 9.14 -3.58
C GLU A 236 4.90 7.69 -3.63
N PRO A 237 4.63 7.06 -2.47
CA PRO A 237 4.02 5.74 -2.45
C PRO A 237 2.62 5.78 -3.07
N ASN A 238 2.23 4.72 -3.79
CA ASN A 238 0.92 4.63 -4.43
C ASN A 238 0.34 3.21 -4.37
N PHE A 239 -0.90 3.09 -3.89
CA PHE A 239 -1.66 1.83 -3.86
C PHE A 239 -2.31 1.48 -5.21
N TYR A 240 -2.61 2.51 -6.00
CA TYR A 240 -3.43 2.40 -7.18
C TYR A 240 -2.57 2.41 -8.44
N SER A 241 -3.17 1.98 -9.55
CA SER A 241 -2.58 2.19 -10.86
C SER A 241 -3.25 3.40 -11.51
N ASP A 242 -2.43 4.23 -12.16
CA ASP A 242 -2.89 5.35 -12.99
C ASP A 242 -3.48 4.87 -14.33
N ILE A 243 -3.30 3.59 -14.67
CA ILE A 243 -3.70 3.00 -15.95
C ILE A 243 -5.12 2.47 -15.82
N GLN A 244 -6.02 3.13 -16.54
CA GLN A 244 -7.44 2.77 -16.61
C GLN A 244 -7.92 2.98 -18.04
N LYS A 245 -8.50 1.93 -18.64
CA LYS A 245 -9.09 1.93 -19.98
C LYS A 245 -8.17 2.53 -21.05
N LYS A 246 -6.91 2.08 -21.08
CA LYS A 246 -5.88 2.49 -22.07
C LYS A 246 -5.48 1.31 -22.95
N THR A 247 -4.92 1.60 -24.12
CA THR A 247 -4.20 0.60 -24.91
C THR A 247 -2.70 0.69 -24.64
N PHE A 248 -1.93 -0.35 -24.93
CA PHE A 248 -0.47 -0.31 -24.72
C PHE A 248 0.21 0.82 -25.50
N GLY A 249 -0.16 1.03 -26.77
CA GLY A 249 0.40 2.11 -27.59
C GLY A 249 0.16 3.51 -27.02
N ARG A 250 -1.02 3.73 -26.43
CA ARG A 250 -1.38 5.02 -25.81
C ARG A 250 -0.62 5.33 -24.52
N LEU A 251 0.04 4.33 -23.90
CA LEU A 251 0.82 4.58 -22.69
C LEU A 251 2.12 5.35 -22.99
N SER A 252 2.68 5.19 -24.18
CA SER A 252 3.87 5.92 -24.63
C SER A 252 3.58 7.32 -25.20
N GLU A 253 2.31 7.70 -25.34
CA GLU A 253 1.91 8.99 -25.89
C GLU A 253 1.82 10.08 -24.82
N PHE A 254 2.17 11.32 -25.17
CA PHE A 254 1.97 12.49 -24.34
C PHE A 254 0.57 13.09 -24.57
N PRO A 255 -0.12 13.64 -23.55
CA PRO A 255 0.27 13.72 -22.14
C PRO A 255 0.03 12.43 -21.36
N MET A 256 0.96 12.14 -20.45
CA MET A 256 0.86 11.05 -19.48
C MET A 256 0.24 11.53 -18.17
N ARG A 257 -0.29 10.62 -17.34
CA ARG A 257 -0.90 10.98 -16.04
C ARG A 257 0.12 11.60 -15.09
N ARG A 258 1.35 11.10 -15.09
CA ARG A 258 2.47 11.68 -14.34
C ARG A 258 3.45 12.28 -15.32
N LYS A 259 4.17 13.31 -14.88
CA LYS A 259 5.27 13.93 -15.65
C LYS A 259 6.22 12.87 -16.20
N TRP A 260 6.53 11.83 -15.43
CA TRP A 260 7.43 10.74 -15.81
C TRP A 260 6.76 9.48 -16.39
N GLY A 261 5.42 9.40 -16.43
CA GLY A 261 4.70 8.21 -16.92
C GLY A 261 3.52 7.78 -16.07
N TRP A 262 3.53 6.51 -15.63
CA TRP A 262 2.35 5.86 -15.03
C TRP A 262 2.69 5.01 -13.81
N TYR A 263 1.86 5.07 -12.76
CA TYR A 263 1.88 4.04 -11.73
C TYR A 263 1.18 2.75 -12.16
N VAL A 264 1.77 1.62 -11.77
CA VAL A 264 1.21 0.28 -11.90
C VAL A 264 1.13 -0.40 -10.54
N ASN A 265 0.20 -1.34 -10.39
CA ASN A 265 0.05 -2.16 -9.19
C ASN A 265 -0.08 -3.65 -9.54
N HIS A 266 -0.35 -4.50 -8.56
CA HIS A 266 -0.46 -5.96 -8.72
C HIS A 266 -1.74 -6.43 -9.43
N VAL A 267 -2.66 -5.54 -9.78
CA VAL A 267 -3.91 -5.94 -10.43
C VAL A 267 -3.61 -6.36 -11.87
N LEU A 268 -4.15 -7.50 -12.30
CA LEU A 268 -3.84 -8.11 -13.59
C LEU A 268 -4.21 -7.16 -14.77
N PRO A 269 -3.30 -6.95 -15.74
CA PRO A 269 -3.50 -6.00 -16.83
C PRO A 269 -4.69 -6.27 -17.76
N PHE A 270 -5.11 -7.54 -17.92
CA PHE A 270 -6.22 -7.94 -18.80
C PHE A 270 -7.61 -7.73 -18.19
N LEU A 271 -7.72 -7.24 -16.94
CA LEU A 271 -9.03 -7.01 -16.34
C LEU A 271 -9.76 -5.85 -17.04
N PRO A 272 -11.11 -5.87 -17.12
CA PRO A 272 -11.89 -5.01 -18.04
C PRO A 272 -11.64 -3.50 -17.94
N ASP A 273 -11.29 -2.98 -16.76
CA ASP A 273 -11.05 -1.54 -16.54
C ASP A 273 -9.57 -1.13 -16.65
N ARG A 274 -8.70 -2.02 -17.11
CA ARG A 274 -7.24 -1.83 -17.17
C ARG A 274 -6.77 -1.52 -18.58
N ILE A 275 -6.23 -2.53 -19.27
CA ILE A 275 -5.66 -2.37 -20.61
C ILE A 275 -6.58 -3.07 -21.61
N ILE A 276 -7.10 -2.29 -22.57
CA ILE A 276 -8.19 -2.69 -23.47
C ILE A 276 -7.72 -3.77 -24.45
N ASP A 277 -6.49 -3.64 -24.95
CA ASP A 277 -5.86 -4.52 -25.94
C ASP A 277 -4.95 -5.58 -25.28
N CYS A 278 -5.22 -5.94 -24.03
CA CYS A 278 -4.46 -6.98 -23.32
C CYS A 278 -5.19 -8.33 -23.39
N ASP A 279 -4.66 -9.25 -24.19
CA ASP A 279 -5.13 -10.64 -24.20
C ASP A 279 -4.84 -11.34 -22.86
N LYS A 280 -5.78 -12.15 -22.39
CA LYS A 280 -5.69 -12.81 -21.08
C LYS A 280 -4.66 -13.94 -21.07
N GLU A 281 -4.68 -14.81 -22.06
CA GLU A 281 -3.83 -16.01 -22.09
C GLU A 281 -2.38 -15.63 -22.35
N GLU A 282 -2.17 -14.74 -23.32
CA GLU A 282 -0.87 -14.15 -23.63
C GLU A 282 -0.30 -13.45 -22.40
N CYS A 283 -1.09 -12.58 -21.74
CA CYS A 283 -0.65 -11.87 -20.56
C CYS A 283 -0.17 -12.85 -19.49
N LEU A 284 -0.97 -13.86 -19.13
CA LEU A 284 -0.58 -14.83 -18.11
C LEU A 284 0.73 -15.58 -18.47
N GLN A 285 0.91 -16.01 -19.72
CA GLN A 285 2.16 -16.67 -20.14
C GLN A 285 3.37 -15.71 -20.06
N GLU A 286 3.19 -14.46 -20.45
CA GLU A 286 4.26 -13.45 -20.36
C GLU A 286 4.59 -13.09 -18.91
N LEU A 287 3.61 -13.00 -18.00
CA LEU A 287 3.87 -12.78 -16.57
C LEU A 287 4.74 -13.89 -15.97
N LYS A 288 4.49 -15.15 -16.33
CA LYS A 288 5.32 -16.30 -15.94
C LYS A 288 6.77 -16.16 -16.45
N LYS A 289 6.94 -15.81 -17.73
CA LYS A 289 8.28 -15.59 -18.32
C LYS A 289 9.02 -14.45 -17.63
N ILE A 290 8.31 -13.36 -17.34
CA ILE A 290 8.86 -12.20 -16.63
C ILE A 290 9.32 -12.60 -15.24
N TYR A 291 8.50 -13.33 -14.48
CA TYR A 291 8.88 -13.84 -13.16
C TYR A 291 10.16 -14.68 -13.24
N GLY A 292 10.25 -15.60 -14.19
CA GLY A 292 11.44 -16.44 -14.41
C GLY A 292 12.71 -15.66 -14.78
N ASN A 293 12.57 -14.42 -15.25
CA ASN A 293 13.69 -13.53 -15.60
C ASN A 293 14.00 -12.48 -14.51
N ILE A 294 13.29 -12.50 -13.37
CA ILE A 294 13.66 -11.63 -12.24
C ILE A 294 14.94 -12.19 -11.62
N GLU A 295 15.97 -11.36 -11.58
CA GLU A 295 17.26 -11.72 -10.99
C GLU A 295 17.21 -11.59 -9.46
N PHE A 296 16.71 -12.63 -8.80
CA PHE A 296 16.68 -12.77 -7.33
C PHE A 296 18.09 -12.92 -6.74
N SER A 297 18.23 -12.67 -5.43
CA SER A 297 19.46 -12.97 -4.68
C SER A 297 19.71 -14.49 -4.64
N GLN A 298 20.94 -14.91 -4.32
CA GLN A 298 21.32 -16.33 -4.31
C GLN A 298 20.42 -17.16 -3.37
N ASN A 299 20.08 -16.62 -2.20
CA ASN A 299 19.21 -17.30 -1.24
C ASN A 299 17.83 -17.57 -1.84
N PHE A 300 17.23 -16.56 -2.48
CA PHE A 300 15.91 -16.69 -3.10
C PHE A 300 15.94 -17.61 -4.34
N GLN A 301 17.02 -17.60 -5.12
CA GLN A 301 17.21 -18.57 -6.20
C GLN A 301 17.27 -20.02 -5.67
N ASN A 302 17.98 -20.24 -4.55
CA ASN A 302 18.05 -21.55 -3.92
C ASN A 302 16.67 -22.03 -3.45
N ILE A 303 15.81 -21.12 -2.96
CA ILE A 303 14.42 -21.44 -2.57
C ILE A 303 13.61 -21.92 -3.78
N ILE A 304 13.74 -21.27 -4.94
CA ILE A 304 13.04 -21.70 -6.17
C ILE A 304 13.48 -23.13 -6.52
N ILE A 305 14.78 -23.42 -6.49
CA ILE A 305 15.32 -24.76 -6.77
C ILE A 305 14.79 -25.80 -5.75
N ASP A 306 14.76 -25.43 -4.47
CA ASP A 306 14.21 -26.28 -3.41
C ASP A 306 12.73 -26.60 -3.63
N VAL A 307 11.92 -25.61 -4.01
CA VAL A 307 10.51 -25.80 -4.39
C VAL A 307 10.38 -26.77 -5.56
N GLU A 308 11.15 -26.60 -6.63
CA GLU A 308 11.10 -27.53 -7.79
C GLU A 308 11.45 -28.96 -7.37
N ASN A 309 12.51 -29.14 -6.59
CA ASN A 309 12.95 -30.45 -6.12
C ASN A 309 11.87 -31.13 -5.27
N LYS A 310 11.25 -30.39 -4.34
CA LYS A 310 10.21 -30.91 -3.45
C LYS A 310 8.92 -31.20 -4.19
N PHE A 311 8.52 -30.35 -5.13
CA PHE A 311 7.35 -30.60 -5.97
C PHE A 311 7.56 -31.81 -6.89
N ASN A 312 8.73 -31.94 -7.52
CA ASN A 312 9.08 -33.10 -8.35
C ASN A 312 9.12 -34.39 -7.53
N LYS A 313 9.59 -34.34 -6.28
CA LYS A 313 9.56 -35.49 -5.36
C LYS A 313 8.13 -35.85 -4.94
N TYR A 314 7.27 -34.86 -4.73
CA TYR A 314 5.86 -35.08 -4.42
C TYR A 314 5.11 -35.72 -5.59
N ASN A 315 5.43 -35.31 -6.82
CA ASN A 315 4.99 -35.91 -8.09
C ASN A 315 3.47 -36.14 -8.20
N LYS A 316 2.66 -35.21 -7.68
CA LYS A 316 1.21 -35.27 -7.74
C LYS A 316 0.64 -33.90 -8.05
N ASN A 317 -0.45 -33.88 -8.82
CA ASN A 317 -1.27 -32.69 -8.94
C ASN A 317 -2.04 -32.46 -7.62
N PHE A 318 -2.21 -31.20 -7.23
CA PHE A 318 -2.88 -30.85 -5.98
C PHE A 318 -3.71 -29.56 -6.09
N ILE A 319 -4.65 -29.43 -5.17
CA ILE A 319 -5.44 -28.23 -4.90
C ILE A 319 -4.87 -27.55 -3.66
N ALA A 320 -4.65 -26.25 -3.76
CA ALA A 320 -4.24 -25.42 -2.63
C ALA A 320 -5.46 -24.84 -1.90
N ILE A 321 -5.47 -24.93 -0.58
CA ILE A 321 -6.42 -24.20 0.28
C ILE A 321 -5.64 -23.08 0.96
N HIS A 322 -5.84 -21.83 0.53
CA HIS A 322 -5.14 -20.68 1.09
C HIS A 322 -5.95 -20.00 2.20
N ILE A 323 -5.63 -20.31 3.45
CA ILE A 323 -6.32 -19.83 4.65
C ILE A 323 -5.63 -18.57 5.20
N ARG A 324 -6.19 -17.41 4.88
CA ARG A 324 -5.75 -16.11 5.44
C ARG A 324 -6.57 -15.76 6.68
N GLY A 325 -5.94 -15.17 7.69
CA GLY A 325 -6.64 -14.71 8.88
C GLY A 325 -5.79 -14.54 10.13
N GLY A 326 -4.51 -14.91 10.10
CA GLY A 326 -3.63 -14.89 11.27
C GLY A 326 -3.59 -13.52 11.93
N GLU A 327 -3.24 -12.47 11.17
CA GLU A 327 -3.13 -11.10 11.70
C GLU A 327 -4.47 -10.49 12.14
N ILE A 328 -5.58 -11.00 11.60
CA ILE A 328 -6.94 -10.49 11.84
C ILE A 328 -7.53 -11.09 13.11
N ILE A 329 -7.19 -12.34 13.41
CA ILE A 329 -7.76 -13.07 14.53
C ILE A 329 -6.82 -13.00 15.73
N LEU A 330 -5.54 -13.25 15.49
CA LEU A 330 -4.52 -13.38 16.54
C LEU A 330 -3.76 -12.06 16.77
N GLY A 331 -3.65 -11.24 15.74
CA GLY A 331 -2.97 -9.94 15.78
C GLY A 331 -3.86 -8.77 16.23
N LYS A 332 -3.29 -7.57 16.18
CA LYS A 332 -3.95 -6.32 16.61
C LYS A 332 -5.11 -5.88 15.72
N LEU A 333 -5.22 -6.41 14.50
CA LEU A 333 -6.34 -6.07 13.59
C LEU A 333 -7.70 -6.61 14.06
N LYS A 334 -7.72 -7.50 15.05
CA LYS A 334 -8.94 -8.11 15.61
C LYS A 334 -9.95 -7.12 16.19
N VAL A 335 -9.52 -5.90 16.48
CA VAL A 335 -10.37 -4.80 16.98
C VAL A 335 -11.24 -4.16 15.88
N ALA A 336 -11.12 -4.62 14.63
CA ALA A 336 -11.88 -4.12 13.48
C ALA A 336 -12.38 -5.27 12.58
N PRO A 337 -13.08 -6.28 13.13
CA PRO A 337 -13.38 -7.52 12.42
C PRO A 337 -14.18 -7.26 11.13
N GLU A 338 -15.20 -6.40 11.17
CA GLU A 338 -16.06 -6.05 10.02
C GLU A 338 -15.26 -5.48 8.83
N ILE A 339 -14.21 -4.70 9.11
CA ILE A 339 -13.38 -4.04 8.10
C ILE A 339 -12.55 -5.06 7.30
N TRP A 340 -12.09 -6.13 7.96
CA TRP A 340 -11.13 -7.07 7.39
C TRP A 340 -11.76 -8.38 6.89
N MET A 341 -12.98 -8.67 7.35
CA MET A 341 -13.67 -9.94 7.16
C MET A 341 -13.77 -10.37 5.70
N ASN A 342 -14.25 -9.48 4.82
CA ASN A 342 -14.67 -9.87 3.47
C ASN A 342 -13.48 -10.13 2.52
N ASN A 343 -12.36 -9.47 2.76
CA ASN A 343 -11.22 -9.54 1.83
C ASN A 343 -10.06 -10.37 2.37
N ARG A 344 -9.95 -10.53 3.70
CA ARG A 344 -8.74 -11.06 4.33
C ARG A 344 -8.96 -12.27 5.24
N HIS A 345 -10.20 -12.66 5.56
CA HIS A 345 -10.46 -13.82 6.40
C HIS A 345 -11.06 -15.00 5.60
N PHE A 346 -10.42 -16.16 5.68
CA PHE A 346 -10.95 -17.44 5.24
C PHE A 346 -11.23 -18.31 6.48
N PRO A 347 -12.51 -18.56 6.83
CA PRO A 347 -12.86 -19.39 7.99
C PRO A 347 -12.45 -20.86 7.82
N TYR A 348 -11.88 -21.45 8.86
CA TYR A 348 -11.52 -22.87 8.88
C TYR A 348 -12.75 -23.79 8.70
N GLU A 349 -13.92 -23.35 9.15
CA GLU A 349 -15.19 -24.04 8.98
C GLU A 349 -15.57 -24.22 7.51
N VAL A 350 -15.27 -23.21 6.70
CA VAL A 350 -15.47 -23.24 5.26
C VAL A 350 -14.41 -24.11 4.60
N ALA A 351 -13.17 -24.04 5.09
CA ALA A 351 -12.09 -24.89 4.59
C ALA A 351 -12.41 -26.38 4.79
N ILE A 352 -12.98 -26.77 5.94
CA ILE A 352 -13.44 -28.14 6.19
C ILE A 352 -14.44 -28.60 5.12
N ASP A 353 -15.46 -27.79 4.84
CA ASP A 353 -16.50 -28.17 3.89
C ASP A 353 -15.97 -28.30 2.46
N ILE A 354 -15.13 -27.36 2.01
CA ILE A 354 -14.48 -27.41 0.69
C ILE A 354 -13.56 -28.63 0.58
N ILE A 355 -12.70 -28.87 1.58
CA ILE A 355 -11.75 -29.98 1.59
C ILE A 355 -12.50 -31.32 1.51
N LEU A 356 -13.55 -31.50 2.32
CA LEU A 356 -14.32 -32.74 2.31
C LEU A 356 -15.05 -32.99 0.98
N LYS A 357 -15.43 -31.93 0.25
CA LYS A 357 -15.98 -32.05 -1.11
C LYS A 357 -14.90 -32.47 -2.11
N GLU A 358 -13.76 -31.80 -2.11
CA GLU A 358 -12.65 -32.09 -3.02
C GLU A 358 -12.03 -33.48 -2.80
N LEU A 359 -12.00 -33.97 -1.56
CA LEU A 359 -11.51 -35.31 -1.27
C LEU A 359 -12.39 -36.41 -1.87
N LYS A 360 -13.70 -36.16 -2.07
CA LYS A 360 -14.61 -37.09 -2.75
C LYS A 360 -14.35 -37.19 -4.24
N GLU A 361 -13.79 -36.14 -4.84
CA GLU A 361 -13.40 -36.06 -6.25
C GLU A 361 -11.96 -36.58 -6.49
N ASP A 362 -11.40 -37.30 -5.52
CA ASP A 362 -10.03 -37.86 -5.55
C ASP A 362 -8.90 -36.80 -5.67
N SER A 363 -9.16 -35.53 -5.34
CA SER A 363 -8.15 -34.46 -5.35
C SER A 363 -7.10 -34.63 -4.23
N ASN A 364 -5.81 -34.38 -4.52
CA ASN A 364 -4.81 -34.18 -3.45
C ASN A 364 -4.88 -32.73 -2.94
N ILE A 365 -4.67 -32.52 -1.64
CA ILE A 365 -4.87 -31.21 -1.01
C ILE A 365 -3.65 -30.81 -0.19
N ILE A 366 -3.23 -29.56 -0.35
CA ILE A 366 -2.19 -28.92 0.47
C ILE A 366 -2.75 -27.62 1.07
N ILE A 367 -2.64 -27.47 2.38
CA ILE A 367 -3.05 -26.28 3.12
C ILE A 367 -1.90 -25.26 3.15
N PHE A 368 -2.21 -24.02 2.81
CA PHE A 368 -1.34 -22.86 2.93
C PHE A 368 -2.05 -21.86 3.84
N GLY A 369 -1.57 -21.63 5.06
CA GLY A 369 -2.26 -20.75 5.97
C GLY A 369 -1.33 -20.06 6.94
N GLN A 370 -1.71 -18.87 7.38
CA GLN A 370 -0.84 -18.05 8.22
C GLN A 370 -0.67 -18.59 9.64
N ASP A 371 -1.67 -19.29 10.19
CA ASP A 371 -1.61 -19.90 11.52
C ASP A 371 -1.20 -21.37 11.39
N LEU A 372 0.06 -21.65 11.73
CA LEU A 372 0.64 -22.98 11.53
C LEU A 372 0.01 -24.02 12.45
N ASN A 373 -0.37 -23.62 13.67
CA ASN A 373 -0.98 -24.53 14.63
C ASN A 373 -2.39 -24.91 14.19
N ALA A 374 -3.19 -23.93 13.73
CA ALA A 374 -4.53 -24.20 13.24
C ALA A 374 -4.54 -25.02 11.93
N ASN A 375 -3.55 -24.82 11.05
CA ASN A 375 -3.37 -25.67 9.87
C ASN A 375 -3.12 -27.15 10.24
N GLU A 376 -2.26 -27.40 11.23
CA GLU A 376 -1.98 -28.76 11.70
C GLU A 376 -3.20 -29.41 12.37
N GLU A 377 -3.98 -28.66 13.15
CA GLU A 377 -5.22 -29.17 13.72
C GLU A 377 -6.27 -29.49 12.64
N LEU A 378 -6.39 -28.67 11.59
CA LEU A 378 -7.23 -28.96 10.43
C LEU A 378 -6.77 -30.24 9.72
N LYS A 379 -5.46 -30.39 9.47
CA LYS A 379 -4.88 -31.61 8.87
C LYS A 379 -5.23 -32.85 9.69
N LYS A 380 -4.99 -32.84 11.00
CA LYS A 380 -5.30 -33.96 11.90
C LYS A 380 -6.79 -34.31 11.88
N PHE A 381 -7.66 -33.29 11.93
CA PHE A 381 -9.11 -33.49 11.90
C PHE A 381 -9.56 -34.17 10.59
N ILE A 382 -9.11 -33.67 9.45
CA ILE A 382 -9.49 -34.21 8.14
C ILE A 382 -8.95 -35.62 7.96
N ASN A 383 -7.68 -35.88 8.31
CA ASN A 383 -7.06 -37.21 8.20
C ASN A 383 -7.73 -38.26 9.12
N LYS A 384 -8.36 -37.83 10.21
CA LYS A 384 -9.17 -38.71 11.05
C LYS A 384 -10.56 -38.97 10.46
N LYS A 385 -11.14 -37.99 9.78
CA LYS A 385 -12.50 -38.05 9.21
C LYS A 385 -12.54 -38.69 7.81
N SER A 386 -11.42 -38.69 7.12
CA SER A 386 -11.24 -39.19 5.76
C SER A 386 -10.20 -40.31 5.74
N ASN A 387 -10.34 -41.27 4.82
CA ASN A 387 -9.31 -42.29 4.55
C ASN A 387 -8.16 -41.76 3.68
N ARG A 388 -8.15 -40.46 3.37
CA ARG A 388 -7.15 -39.79 2.53
C ARG A 388 -6.41 -38.75 3.34
N GLU A 389 -5.09 -38.76 3.21
CA GLU A 389 -4.21 -37.81 3.87
C GLU A 389 -4.17 -36.48 3.10
N ILE A 390 -4.33 -35.38 3.83
CA ILE A 390 -3.99 -34.04 3.36
C ILE A 390 -2.69 -33.57 4.01
N LEU A 391 -2.02 -32.63 3.35
CA LEU A 391 -0.74 -32.06 3.80
C LEU A 391 -0.87 -30.57 4.11
N THR A 392 0.05 -30.04 4.89
CA THR A 392 0.30 -28.61 5.00
C THR A 392 1.59 -28.27 4.25
N ILE A 393 1.78 -27.00 3.89
CA ILE A 393 3.03 -26.59 3.24
C ILE A 393 4.26 -26.82 4.12
N ASN A 394 4.09 -26.83 5.44
CA ASN A 394 5.15 -27.12 6.40
C ASN A 394 5.69 -28.55 6.28
N ASP A 395 4.91 -29.51 5.79
CA ASP A 395 5.37 -30.89 5.52
C ASP A 395 6.51 -30.93 4.48
N PHE A 396 6.68 -29.85 3.73
CA PHE A 396 7.73 -29.70 2.73
C PHE A 396 8.89 -28.82 3.22
N ILE A 397 8.84 -28.26 4.43
CA ILE A 397 9.91 -27.40 4.96
C ILE A 397 10.76 -28.22 5.94
N ASN A 398 12.05 -28.33 5.65
CA ASN A 398 13.00 -29.21 6.36
C ASN A 398 14.19 -28.45 6.97
N HIS A 399 14.15 -27.12 6.96
CA HIS A 399 15.14 -26.24 7.55
C HIS A 399 14.49 -24.91 7.92
N ASP A 400 15.16 -24.12 8.75
CA ASP A 400 14.64 -22.86 9.26
C ASP A 400 14.78 -21.75 8.22
N TYR A 401 13.67 -21.46 7.53
CA TYR A 401 13.52 -20.25 6.76
C TYR A 401 13.22 -19.05 7.67
N SER A 402 13.75 -17.87 7.32
CA SER A 402 13.20 -16.62 7.83
C SER A 402 11.75 -16.43 7.35
N ASP A 403 10.98 -15.56 8.01
CA ASP A 403 9.56 -15.35 7.67
C ASP A 403 9.35 -14.96 6.20
N ILE A 404 10.26 -14.17 5.62
CA ILE A 404 10.18 -13.76 4.20
C ILE A 404 10.55 -14.89 3.24
N GLU A 405 11.55 -15.70 3.59
CA GLU A 405 11.97 -16.86 2.80
C GLU A 405 10.88 -17.93 2.79
N GLN A 406 10.25 -18.17 3.94
CA GLN A 406 9.11 -19.08 4.05
C GLN A 406 7.93 -18.59 3.20
N VAL A 407 7.56 -17.30 3.29
CA VAL A 407 6.52 -16.72 2.43
C VAL A 407 6.85 -16.87 0.94
N PHE A 408 8.11 -16.69 0.56
CA PHE A 408 8.55 -16.87 -0.83
C PHE A 408 8.50 -18.34 -1.27
N PHE A 409 8.90 -19.27 -0.41
CA PHE A 409 8.78 -20.72 -0.63
C PHE A 409 7.32 -21.12 -0.82
N GLU A 410 6.44 -20.74 0.09
CA GLU A 410 5.01 -21.06 0.07
C GLU A 410 4.34 -20.54 -1.20
N MET A 411 4.64 -19.30 -1.60
CA MET A 411 4.10 -18.68 -2.81
C MET A 411 4.53 -19.41 -4.09
N ASN A 412 5.80 -19.78 -4.19
CA ASN A 412 6.32 -20.54 -5.32
C ASN A 412 5.74 -21.95 -5.35
N PHE A 413 5.62 -22.63 -4.22
CA PHE A 413 5.04 -23.96 -4.16
C PHE A 413 3.55 -23.92 -4.53
N MET A 414 2.80 -22.95 -4.03
CA MET A 414 1.39 -22.75 -4.38
C MET A 414 1.17 -22.49 -5.88
N SER A 415 2.13 -21.87 -6.56
CA SER A 415 2.07 -21.65 -8.02
C SER A 415 2.02 -22.96 -8.84
N LYS A 416 2.34 -24.11 -8.21
CA LYS A 416 2.29 -25.44 -8.81
C LYS A 416 0.91 -26.10 -8.71
N ALA A 417 -0.03 -25.53 -7.94
CA ALA A 417 -1.36 -26.07 -7.77
C ALA A 417 -2.16 -26.04 -9.08
N SER A 418 -3.11 -26.97 -9.27
CA SER A 418 -4.08 -26.86 -10.37
C SER A 418 -5.21 -25.89 -10.09
N LYS A 419 -5.51 -25.67 -8.81
CA LYS A 419 -6.60 -24.81 -8.33
C LYS A 419 -6.24 -24.27 -6.95
N ILE A 420 -6.64 -23.03 -6.66
CA ILE A 420 -6.46 -22.39 -5.36
C ILE A 420 -7.82 -21.92 -4.85
N TYR A 421 -8.27 -22.46 -3.71
CA TYR A 421 -9.39 -21.87 -2.98
C TYR A 421 -8.89 -20.75 -2.07
N SER A 422 -9.54 -19.59 -2.12
CA SER A 422 -9.17 -18.41 -1.32
C SER A 422 -10.36 -17.47 -1.07
N THR A 423 -10.10 -16.28 -0.50
CA THR A 423 -11.07 -15.17 -0.39
C THR A 423 -11.32 -14.44 -1.73
N GLY A 424 -10.60 -14.79 -2.80
CA GLY A 424 -10.64 -14.13 -4.11
C GLY A 424 -9.79 -12.86 -4.21
N ASN A 425 -9.80 -12.03 -3.17
CA ASN A 425 -9.10 -10.73 -3.15
C ASN A 425 -7.71 -10.77 -2.49
N SER A 426 -7.28 -11.91 -1.96
CA SER A 426 -5.93 -12.05 -1.40
C SER A 426 -4.86 -11.95 -2.48
N ILE A 427 -3.92 -11.02 -2.29
CA ILE A 427 -2.84 -10.76 -3.25
C ILE A 427 -1.85 -11.93 -3.32
N PHE A 428 -1.74 -12.71 -2.24
CA PHE A 428 -0.79 -13.81 -2.14
C PHE A 428 -1.08 -14.91 -3.19
N PRO A 429 -2.29 -15.50 -3.27
CA PRO A 429 -2.70 -16.36 -4.38
C PRO A 429 -2.63 -15.71 -5.76
N GLN A 430 -2.93 -14.41 -5.87
CA GLN A 430 -2.84 -13.71 -7.17
C GLN A 430 -1.41 -13.67 -7.69
N CYS A 431 -0.43 -13.50 -6.80
CA CYS A 431 0.97 -13.59 -7.18
C CYS A 431 1.33 -15.03 -7.62
N ALA A 432 0.81 -16.05 -6.95
CA ALA A 432 0.98 -17.44 -7.38
C ALA A 432 0.37 -17.72 -8.77
N GLU A 433 -0.76 -17.11 -9.14
CA GLU A 433 -1.30 -17.15 -10.52
C GLU A 433 -0.37 -16.51 -11.56
N MET A 434 0.27 -15.38 -11.21
CA MET A 434 1.24 -14.73 -12.09
C MET A 434 2.47 -15.62 -12.31
N ILE A 435 2.97 -16.24 -11.25
CA ILE A 435 4.10 -17.18 -11.30
C ILE A 435 3.75 -18.42 -12.13
N SER A 436 2.53 -18.96 -11.97
CA SER A 436 2.10 -20.16 -12.69
C SER A 436 1.79 -19.89 -14.17
N GLY A 437 1.47 -18.64 -14.51
CA GLY A 437 0.97 -18.24 -15.81
C GLY A 437 -0.41 -18.82 -16.13
N LYS A 438 -1.23 -19.08 -15.11
CA LYS A 438 -2.56 -19.68 -15.25
C LYS A 438 -3.55 -19.02 -14.28
N LYS A 439 -4.82 -19.00 -14.68
CA LYS A 439 -5.92 -18.65 -13.77
C LYS A 439 -6.27 -19.88 -12.93
N MET A 440 -6.20 -19.76 -11.61
CA MET A 440 -6.31 -20.88 -10.65
C MET A 440 -7.20 -20.57 -9.45
N ILE A 441 -7.45 -19.29 -9.14
CA ILE A 441 -8.18 -18.87 -7.94
C ILE A 441 -9.68 -19.09 -8.11
N THR A 442 -10.29 -19.73 -7.13
CA THR A 442 -11.74 -19.77 -6.89
C THR A 442 -12.02 -19.15 -5.52
N SER A 443 -12.83 -18.10 -5.48
CA SER A 443 -13.26 -17.51 -4.21
C SER A 443 -14.31 -18.39 -3.56
N PHE A 444 -14.26 -18.59 -2.25
CA PHE A 444 -15.38 -19.28 -1.58
C PHE A 444 -16.67 -18.44 -1.62
N TYR A 445 -16.58 -17.11 -1.79
CA TYR A 445 -17.76 -16.27 -2.02
C TYR A 445 -18.45 -16.53 -3.36
N ASP A 446 -17.76 -17.14 -4.32
CA ASP A 446 -18.36 -17.56 -5.59
C ASP A 446 -19.05 -18.94 -5.48
N ILE A 447 -18.83 -19.65 -4.37
CA ILE A 447 -19.33 -21.00 -4.12
C ILE A 447 -20.54 -20.99 -3.18
N TYR A 448 -20.52 -20.11 -2.17
CA TYR A 448 -21.53 -20.06 -1.12
C TYR A 448 -22.26 -18.72 -1.14
N ASP A 449 -23.60 -18.77 -1.15
CA ASP A 449 -24.41 -17.62 -0.77
C ASP A 449 -24.34 -17.36 0.76
N ASP A 450 -24.91 -16.25 1.21
CA ASP A 450 -24.86 -15.85 2.63
C ASP A 450 -25.51 -16.89 3.57
N TYR A 451 -26.58 -17.55 3.13
CA TYR A 451 -27.28 -18.57 3.94
C TYR A 451 -26.46 -19.85 4.03
N GLN A 452 -25.94 -20.34 2.91
CA GLN A 452 -25.06 -21.49 2.87
C GLN A 452 -23.80 -21.25 3.70
N LEU A 453 -23.20 -20.06 3.59
CA LEU A 453 -22.04 -19.68 4.38
C LEU A 453 -22.36 -19.68 5.89
N TYR A 454 -23.51 -19.14 6.29
CA TYR A 454 -23.98 -19.21 7.67
C TYR A 454 -24.11 -20.66 8.14
N SER A 455 -24.78 -21.52 7.36
CA SER A 455 -24.98 -22.93 7.70
C SER A 455 -23.66 -23.70 7.80
N VAL A 456 -22.72 -23.49 6.88
CA VAL A 456 -21.41 -24.16 6.88
C VAL A 456 -20.62 -23.78 8.13
N ILE A 457 -20.57 -22.49 8.46
CA ILE A 457 -19.87 -22.02 9.67
C ILE A 457 -20.55 -22.58 10.92
N GLU A 458 -21.87 -22.48 11.00
CA GLU A 458 -22.65 -22.92 12.17
C GLU A 458 -22.48 -24.43 12.44
N ASN A 459 -22.42 -25.25 11.39
CA ASN A 459 -22.29 -26.70 11.49
C ASN A 459 -20.86 -27.16 11.84
N ASN A 460 -19.84 -26.36 11.47
CA ASN A 460 -18.44 -26.77 11.59
C ASN A 460 -17.64 -26.02 12.68
N LYS A 461 -18.19 -24.97 13.30
CA LYS A 461 -17.47 -24.11 14.28
C LYS A 461 -16.83 -24.86 15.45
N ASP A 462 -17.39 -26.00 15.85
CA ASP A 462 -16.92 -26.80 16.99
C ASP A 462 -16.08 -28.02 16.57
N CYS A 463 -15.79 -28.18 15.27
CA CYS A 463 -15.05 -29.33 14.76
C CYS A 463 -13.57 -29.32 15.13
N LEU A 464 -12.96 -28.14 15.21
CA LEU A 464 -11.53 -27.97 15.46
C LEU A 464 -11.27 -27.43 16.87
N LYS A 465 -10.22 -27.93 17.51
CA LYS A 465 -9.76 -27.45 18.82
C LYS A 465 -8.83 -26.25 18.67
N LEU A 466 -9.35 -25.16 18.13
CA LEU A 466 -8.58 -23.93 17.91
C LEU A 466 -8.53 -23.04 19.15
N ASN A 467 -7.62 -22.07 19.12
CA ASN A 467 -7.56 -20.96 20.09
C ASN A 467 -8.92 -20.25 20.19
N ASN A 468 -9.30 -19.82 21.40
CA ASN A 468 -10.54 -19.10 21.67
C ASN A 468 -10.77 -17.91 20.73
N LEU A 469 -9.70 -17.23 20.28
CA LEU A 469 -9.80 -16.10 19.35
C LEU A 469 -10.40 -16.50 17.99
N HIS A 470 -10.11 -17.71 17.48
CA HIS A 470 -10.75 -18.24 16.28
C HIS A 470 -12.24 -18.46 16.50
N ARG A 471 -12.62 -19.10 17.61
CA ARG A 471 -14.03 -19.30 17.97
C ARG A 471 -14.77 -17.98 18.13
N ALA A 472 -14.15 -17.00 18.78
CA ALA A 472 -14.70 -15.65 18.92
C ALA A 472 -15.01 -15.02 17.56
N TYR A 473 -14.08 -15.16 16.61
CA TYR A 473 -14.25 -14.62 15.25
C TYR A 473 -15.31 -15.39 14.45
N SER A 474 -15.42 -16.72 14.61
CA SER A 474 -16.48 -17.53 14.00
C SER A 474 -17.87 -17.12 14.51
N TYR A 475 -18.04 -16.92 15.82
CA TYR A 475 -19.28 -16.37 16.38
C TYR A 475 -19.58 -14.96 15.86
N TYR A 476 -18.57 -14.10 15.76
CA TYR A 476 -18.77 -12.78 15.18
C TYR A 476 -19.21 -12.85 13.70
N ARG A 477 -18.63 -13.76 12.92
CA ARG A 477 -19.01 -14.00 11.54
C ARG A 477 -20.46 -14.46 11.42
N LEU A 478 -20.91 -15.33 12.33
CA LEU A 478 -22.31 -15.75 12.42
C LEU A 478 -23.24 -14.59 12.79
N CYS A 479 -22.83 -13.72 13.72
CA CYS A 479 -23.56 -12.49 14.05
C CYS A 479 -23.72 -11.57 12.82
N HIS A 480 -22.65 -11.36 12.06
CA HIS A 480 -22.70 -10.56 10.83
C HIS A 480 -23.67 -11.17 9.82
N LEU A 481 -23.54 -12.47 9.55
CA LEU A 481 -24.37 -13.16 8.56
C LEU A 481 -25.85 -13.20 8.99
N SER A 482 -26.14 -13.47 10.27
CA SER A 482 -27.52 -13.48 10.76
C SER A 482 -28.17 -12.10 10.66
N LYS A 483 -27.41 -11.02 10.89
CA LYS A 483 -27.87 -9.64 10.67
C LYS A 483 -28.13 -9.38 9.18
N LYS A 484 -27.21 -9.77 8.30
CA LYS A 484 -27.32 -9.59 6.84
C LYS A 484 -28.52 -10.36 6.26
N LEU A 485 -28.81 -11.54 6.79
CA LEU A 485 -29.94 -12.39 6.43
C LEU A 485 -31.27 -11.96 7.07
N ALA A 486 -31.29 -10.84 7.81
CA ALA A 486 -32.47 -10.34 8.53
C ALA A 486 -33.11 -11.39 9.47
N MET A 487 -32.29 -12.25 10.08
CA MET A 487 -32.75 -13.20 11.09
C MET A 487 -33.22 -12.46 12.36
N PRO A 488 -34.05 -13.10 13.20
CA PRO A 488 -34.45 -12.53 14.49
C PRO A 488 -33.27 -11.98 15.30
N ILE A 489 -33.42 -10.76 15.83
CA ILE A 489 -32.34 -10.01 16.47
C ILE A 489 -31.68 -10.75 17.63
N ASN A 490 -32.44 -11.59 18.35
CA ASN A 490 -31.95 -12.41 19.45
C ASN A 490 -30.92 -13.46 18.99
N ILE A 491 -30.97 -13.92 17.73
CA ILE A 491 -29.98 -14.84 17.16
C ILE A 491 -28.66 -14.10 16.96
N SER A 492 -28.69 -12.94 16.30
CA SER A 492 -27.50 -12.09 16.11
C SER A 492 -26.90 -11.66 17.45
N LEU A 493 -27.74 -11.29 18.42
CA LEU A 493 -27.31 -10.90 19.75
C LEU A 493 -26.64 -12.07 20.48
N LYS A 494 -27.21 -13.28 20.40
CA LYS A 494 -26.60 -14.48 20.98
C LYS A 494 -25.20 -14.72 20.40
N HIS A 495 -25.05 -14.68 19.08
CA HIS A 495 -23.75 -14.85 18.43
C HIS A 495 -22.74 -13.77 18.84
N ALA A 496 -23.17 -12.51 18.94
CA ALA A 496 -22.29 -11.43 19.40
C ALA A 496 -21.85 -11.61 20.87
N GLU A 497 -22.75 -12.07 21.73
CA GLU A 497 -22.43 -12.39 23.14
C GLU A 497 -21.50 -13.60 23.25
N ASP A 498 -21.69 -14.64 22.43
CA ASP A 498 -20.81 -15.81 22.41
C ASP A 498 -19.41 -15.44 21.88
N ALA A 499 -19.31 -14.54 20.90
CA ALA A 499 -18.05 -13.95 20.47
C ALA A 499 -17.33 -13.21 21.61
N LEU A 500 -18.06 -12.36 22.36
CA LEU A 500 -17.49 -11.62 23.49
C LEU A 500 -17.10 -12.53 24.66
N LYS A 501 -17.78 -13.66 24.88
CA LYS A 501 -17.36 -14.64 25.91
C LYS A 501 -16.01 -15.26 25.59
N GLU A 502 -15.73 -15.52 24.31
CA GLU A 502 -14.48 -16.12 23.86
C GLU A 502 -13.32 -15.11 23.83
N ASP A 503 -13.59 -13.82 23.56
CA ASP A 503 -12.63 -12.71 23.68
C ASP A 503 -13.24 -11.51 24.41
N MET A 504 -13.22 -11.56 25.74
CA MET A 504 -13.80 -10.51 26.60
C MET A 504 -13.14 -9.14 26.46
N THR A 505 -11.96 -9.08 25.86
CA THR A 505 -11.21 -7.82 25.67
C THR A 505 -11.52 -7.15 24.33
N ASN A 506 -12.30 -7.78 23.46
CA ASN A 506 -12.54 -7.22 22.13
C ASN A 506 -13.66 -6.16 22.15
N GLY A 507 -13.26 -4.89 22.07
CA GLY A 507 -14.19 -3.77 22.03
C GLY A 507 -15.15 -3.80 20.83
N ALA A 508 -14.76 -4.39 19.70
CA ALA A 508 -15.63 -4.47 18.53
C ALA A 508 -16.87 -5.34 18.77
N TYR A 509 -16.72 -6.41 19.57
CA TYR A 509 -17.85 -7.28 19.93
C TYR A 509 -18.80 -6.57 20.90
N MET A 510 -18.26 -5.76 21.82
CA MET A 510 -19.08 -4.90 22.69
C MET A 510 -19.88 -3.88 21.89
N ILE A 511 -19.25 -3.23 20.89
CA ILE A 511 -19.93 -2.29 19.98
C ILE A 511 -21.02 -3.03 19.20
N ALA A 512 -20.74 -4.20 18.64
CA ALA A 512 -21.73 -4.98 17.89
C ALA A 512 -22.97 -5.34 18.74
N ILE A 513 -22.78 -5.73 20.00
CA ILE A 513 -23.89 -5.98 20.94
C ILE A 513 -24.74 -4.72 21.14
N VAL A 514 -24.08 -3.58 21.40
CA VAL A 514 -24.78 -2.31 21.64
C VAL A 514 -25.53 -1.83 20.38
N ASP A 515 -24.92 -1.97 19.20
CA ASP A 515 -25.55 -1.63 17.92
C ASP A 515 -26.79 -2.50 17.64
N LEU A 516 -26.73 -3.81 17.93
CA LEU A 516 -27.91 -4.69 17.81
C LEU A 516 -29.04 -4.26 18.76
N LEU A 517 -28.69 -3.80 19.98
CA LEU A 517 -29.67 -3.29 20.94
C LEU A 517 -30.26 -1.94 20.52
N PHE A 518 -29.50 -1.10 19.82
CA PHE A 518 -30.05 0.10 19.19
C PHE A 518 -31.02 -0.25 18.08
N LEU A 519 -30.71 -1.24 17.24
CA LEU A 519 -31.61 -1.73 16.19
C LEU A 519 -32.90 -2.33 16.77
N ASP A 520 -32.83 -2.96 17.95
CA ASP A 520 -33.99 -3.47 18.70
C ASP A 520 -34.76 -2.39 19.49
N ASN A 521 -34.38 -1.11 19.38
CA ASN A 521 -34.88 0.00 20.20
C ASN A 521 -34.76 -0.22 21.73
N ASN A 522 -33.84 -1.08 22.16
CA ASN A 522 -33.65 -1.47 23.56
C ASN A 522 -32.56 -0.62 24.23
N LEU A 523 -32.78 0.71 24.27
CA LEU A 523 -31.82 1.69 24.81
C LEU A 523 -31.49 1.45 26.29
N LYS A 524 -32.45 0.91 27.05
CA LYS A 524 -32.23 0.56 28.46
C LYS A 524 -31.17 -0.52 28.60
N LEU A 525 -31.28 -1.61 27.83
CA LEU A 525 -30.32 -2.69 27.89
C LEU A 525 -28.97 -2.27 27.31
N ALA A 526 -28.96 -1.49 26.22
CA ALA A 526 -27.72 -0.93 25.66
C ALA A 526 -26.94 -0.11 26.71
N ASN A 527 -27.62 0.76 27.45
CA ASN A 527 -27.01 1.55 28.52
C ASN A 527 -26.48 0.67 29.67
N ILE A 528 -27.22 -0.36 30.07
CA ILE A 528 -26.78 -1.31 31.10
C ILE A 528 -25.52 -2.06 30.66
N ARG A 529 -25.46 -2.53 29.40
CA ARG A 529 -24.30 -3.25 28.85
C ARG A 529 -23.05 -2.38 28.85
N LEU A 530 -23.16 -1.15 28.36
CA LEU A 530 -22.04 -0.18 28.42
C LEU A 530 -21.53 0.00 29.86
N GLY A 531 -22.44 0.16 30.82
CA GLY A 531 -22.04 0.27 32.22
C GLY A 531 -21.34 -0.96 32.77
N GLN A 532 -21.80 -2.16 32.40
CA GLN A 532 -21.12 -3.40 32.78
C GLN A 532 -19.71 -3.48 32.19
N TYR A 533 -19.51 -3.10 30.93
CA TYR A 533 -18.19 -3.13 30.29
C TYR A 533 -17.23 -2.16 30.97
N PHE A 534 -17.67 -0.92 31.21
CA PHE A 534 -16.80 0.13 31.76
C PHE A 534 -16.47 -0.13 33.23
N ASN A 535 -17.44 -0.59 34.03
CA ASN A 535 -17.20 -0.93 35.43
C ASN A 535 -16.30 -2.17 35.60
N LYS A 536 -16.22 -3.04 34.59
CA LYS A 536 -15.27 -4.17 34.55
C LYS A 536 -13.89 -3.80 34.01
N GLY A 537 -13.66 -2.54 33.62
CA GLY A 537 -12.36 -2.05 33.17
C GLY A 537 -12.12 -2.10 31.65
N TYR A 538 -13.13 -2.42 30.84
CA TYR A 538 -12.98 -2.55 29.38
C TYR A 538 -13.21 -1.24 28.60
N ILE A 539 -13.17 -0.10 29.27
CA ILE A 539 -13.39 1.21 28.66
C ILE A 539 -12.38 1.52 27.56
N ASP A 540 -11.10 1.22 27.78
CA ASP A 540 -10.04 1.52 26.81
C ASP A 540 -10.16 0.62 25.58
N ASN A 541 -10.43 -0.68 25.76
CA ASN A 541 -10.70 -1.61 24.66
C ASN A 541 -11.89 -1.16 23.81
N PHE A 542 -12.97 -0.70 24.44
CA PHE A 542 -14.15 -0.20 23.75
C PHE A 542 -13.82 1.02 22.89
N PHE A 543 -13.12 2.03 23.43
CA PHE A 543 -12.76 3.23 22.67
C PHE A 543 -11.65 2.99 21.65
N GLU A 544 -10.73 2.06 21.91
CA GLU A 544 -9.77 1.59 20.91
C GLU A 544 -10.52 1.05 19.69
N ALA A 545 -11.54 0.21 19.86
CA ALA A 545 -12.33 -0.31 18.75
C ALA A 545 -13.20 0.76 18.05
N LEU A 546 -13.74 1.72 18.82
CA LEU A 546 -14.70 2.73 18.33
C LEU A 546 -14.04 3.89 17.57
N VAL A 547 -12.89 4.38 18.04
CA VAL A 547 -12.21 5.59 17.52
C VAL A 547 -10.69 5.43 17.37
N GLY A 548 -10.19 4.19 17.41
CA GLY A 548 -8.77 3.89 17.26
C GLY A 548 -8.21 4.14 15.85
N PRO A 549 -6.91 3.87 15.64
CA PRO A 549 -6.21 4.18 14.38
C PRO A 549 -6.82 3.53 13.12
N GLN A 550 -7.52 2.39 13.26
CA GLN A 550 -8.21 1.72 12.17
C GLN A 550 -9.33 2.55 11.51
N THR A 551 -9.86 3.55 12.24
CA THR A 551 -11.03 4.33 11.82
C THR A 551 -10.70 5.43 10.83
N THR A 552 -9.43 5.86 10.74
CA THR A 552 -9.02 7.05 9.97
C THR A 552 -8.25 6.76 8.69
N ALA A 553 -7.90 5.49 8.44
CA ALA A 553 -6.91 5.09 7.43
C ALA A 553 -7.35 5.33 5.96
N VAL A 554 -8.63 5.16 5.63
CA VAL A 554 -9.19 5.37 4.27
C VAL A 554 -10.68 5.73 4.32
N ASP A 555 -11.19 6.43 3.30
CA ASP A 555 -12.53 7.05 3.31
C ASP A 555 -13.68 6.09 3.62
N TRP A 556 -13.73 4.91 2.99
CA TRP A 556 -14.82 3.95 3.24
C TRP A 556 -14.82 3.40 4.69
N LYS A 557 -13.65 3.30 5.34
CA LYS A 557 -13.57 2.95 6.76
C LYS A 557 -14.16 4.08 7.61
N ARG A 558 -13.88 5.34 7.25
CA ARG A 558 -14.46 6.51 7.92
C ARG A 558 -15.98 6.51 7.81
N ASP A 559 -16.54 6.19 6.65
CA ASP A 559 -17.99 6.14 6.45
C ASP A 559 -18.64 5.04 7.29
N PHE A 560 -18.04 3.84 7.34
CA PHE A 560 -18.50 2.76 8.20
C PHE A 560 -18.58 3.18 9.67
N TYR A 561 -17.46 3.70 10.22
CA TYR A 561 -17.43 4.13 11.61
C TYR A 561 -18.32 5.34 11.86
N LYS A 562 -18.41 6.29 10.93
CA LYS A 562 -19.29 7.46 11.04
C LYS A 562 -20.73 7.04 11.32
N ASN A 563 -21.25 6.00 10.66
CA ASN A 563 -22.61 5.51 10.92
C ASN A 563 -22.78 4.98 12.36
N ILE A 564 -21.79 4.23 12.86
CA ILE A 564 -21.75 3.76 14.25
C ILE A 564 -21.74 4.97 15.20
N LEU A 565 -20.82 5.92 14.99
CA LEU A 565 -20.69 7.12 15.83
C LEU A 565 -22.01 7.92 15.89
N GLN A 566 -22.67 8.11 14.74
CA GLN A 566 -23.97 8.80 14.67
C GLN A 566 -25.06 8.08 15.47
N THR A 567 -25.05 6.75 15.51
CA THR A 567 -26.06 6.00 16.27
C THR A 567 -25.96 6.29 17.77
N TYR A 568 -24.75 6.42 18.32
CA TYR A 568 -24.56 6.84 19.72
C TYR A 568 -25.01 8.29 19.95
N LEU A 569 -24.67 9.21 19.06
CA LEU A 569 -25.03 10.63 19.17
C LEU A 569 -26.55 10.85 19.13
N CYS A 570 -27.26 10.14 18.24
CA CYS A 570 -28.72 10.21 18.11
C CYS A 570 -29.46 9.63 19.31
N ASN A 571 -28.89 8.63 19.99
CA ASN A 571 -29.51 7.97 21.14
C ASN A 571 -29.11 8.57 22.49
N ALA A 572 -28.15 9.50 22.52
CA ALA A 572 -27.68 10.15 23.74
C ALA A 572 -28.75 11.07 24.34
N ASN A 573 -29.12 10.79 25.59
CA ASN A 573 -30.07 11.58 26.37
C ASN A 573 -29.88 11.35 27.88
N PRO A 574 -30.42 12.23 28.75
CA PRO A 574 -30.22 12.16 30.20
C PRO A 574 -30.60 10.82 30.86
N LYS A 575 -31.55 10.06 30.30
CA LYS A 575 -32.00 8.78 30.87
C LYS A 575 -30.95 7.67 30.74
N TYR A 576 -30.03 7.80 29.79
CA TYR A 576 -29.02 6.79 29.47
C TYR A 576 -27.60 7.38 29.60
N PRO A 577 -27.06 7.46 30.83
CA PRO A 577 -25.82 8.16 31.09
C PRO A 577 -24.58 7.52 30.45
N TYR A 578 -24.52 6.19 30.30
CA TYR A 578 -23.39 5.51 29.65
C TYR A 578 -23.40 5.74 28.13
N ILE A 579 -24.59 5.74 27.50
CA ILE A 579 -24.73 6.12 26.08
C ILE A 579 -24.28 7.58 25.88
N SER A 580 -24.73 8.48 26.75
CA SER A 580 -24.35 9.89 26.71
C SER A 580 -22.85 10.10 26.95
N TYR A 581 -22.22 9.28 27.80
CA TYR A 581 -20.77 9.30 27.98
C TYR A 581 -20.02 8.90 26.71
N VAL A 582 -20.45 7.86 26.01
CA VAL A 582 -19.87 7.50 24.71
C VAL A 582 -20.04 8.66 23.72
N ALA A 583 -21.23 9.24 23.62
CA ALA A 583 -21.47 10.41 22.76
C ALA A 583 -20.56 11.61 23.09
N ALA A 584 -20.33 11.91 24.37
CA ALA A 584 -19.41 12.97 24.78
C ALA A 584 -17.98 12.69 24.29
N ARG A 585 -17.49 11.46 24.46
CA ARG A 585 -16.15 11.02 24.01
C ARG A 585 -16.01 11.04 22.49
N ILE A 586 -17.08 10.70 21.76
CA ILE A 586 -17.12 10.85 20.29
C ILE A 586 -16.97 12.32 19.89
N CYS A 587 -17.71 13.23 20.53
CA CYS A 587 -17.59 14.66 20.26
C CYS A 587 -16.19 15.19 20.58
N GLU A 588 -15.54 14.72 21.65
CA GLU A 588 -14.14 15.09 21.94
C GLU A 588 -13.19 14.64 20.84
N TYR A 589 -13.32 13.39 20.39
CA TYR A 589 -12.51 12.84 19.30
C TYR A 589 -12.66 13.66 18.01
N GLU A 590 -13.88 14.13 17.72
CA GLU A 590 -14.18 14.99 16.56
C GLU A 590 -13.93 16.49 16.82
N ASN A 591 -13.32 16.87 17.95
CA ASN A 591 -13.08 18.26 18.36
C ASN A 591 -14.35 19.14 18.51
N ARG A 592 -15.52 18.54 18.75
CA ARG A 592 -16.82 19.20 18.98
C ARG A 592 -17.05 19.48 20.48
N ASN A 593 -16.22 20.33 21.07
CA ASN A 593 -16.16 20.56 22.53
C ASN A 593 -17.48 21.07 23.16
N SER A 594 -18.25 21.89 22.45
CA SER A 594 -19.54 22.40 22.92
C SER A 594 -20.60 21.30 23.04
N GLU A 595 -20.66 20.41 22.05
CA GLU A 595 -21.52 19.23 22.06
C GLU A 595 -21.07 18.21 23.11
N ALA A 596 -19.76 17.99 23.25
CA ALA A 596 -19.22 17.15 24.32
C ALA A 596 -19.68 17.63 25.71
N SER A 597 -19.59 18.94 25.96
CA SER A 597 -20.07 19.57 27.20
C SER A 597 -21.56 19.35 27.45
N LYS A 598 -22.39 19.40 26.38
CA LYS A 598 -23.82 19.09 26.46
C LYS A 598 -24.05 17.65 26.90
N TYR A 599 -23.37 16.68 26.30
CA TYR A 599 -23.54 15.27 26.65
C TYR A 599 -22.97 14.93 28.05
N TYR A 600 -21.91 15.62 28.50
CA TYR A 600 -21.46 15.51 29.89
C TYR A 600 -22.49 16.02 30.90
N LYS A 601 -23.30 17.03 30.56
CA LYS A 601 -24.41 17.48 31.43
C LYS A 601 -25.50 16.43 31.57
N TYR A 602 -25.82 15.70 30.51
CA TYR A 602 -26.79 14.58 30.55
C TYR A 602 -26.40 13.49 31.55
N ILE A 603 -25.09 13.31 31.79
CA ILE A 603 -24.58 12.43 32.82
C ILE A 603 -24.89 13.01 34.20
N GLY A 604 -24.53 14.28 34.46
CA GLY A 604 -24.68 14.94 35.76
C GLY A 604 -26.12 14.96 36.31
N GLU A 605 -27.12 15.03 35.44
CA GLU A 605 -28.54 15.13 35.80
C GLU A 605 -29.14 13.83 36.39
N ASN A 606 -28.60 12.64 36.08
CA ASN A 606 -29.10 11.35 36.58
C ASN A 606 -28.05 10.49 37.32
N SER A 607 -26.77 10.86 37.28
CA SER A 607 -25.63 10.11 37.86
C SER A 607 -25.51 10.16 39.39
N ILE A 608 -26.38 10.92 40.07
CA ILE A 608 -26.41 11.01 41.55
C ILE A 608 -26.66 9.63 42.21
N LYS A 609 -27.10 8.61 41.46
CA LYS A 609 -27.42 7.27 41.98
C LYS A 609 -26.36 6.18 41.75
N GLU A 610 -25.28 6.44 41.00
CA GLU A 610 -24.22 5.44 40.73
C GLU A 610 -22.83 6.02 41.07
N GLU A 611 -22.45 6.02 42.35
CA GLU A 611 -21.15 6.56 42.82
C GLU A 611 -19.92 5.98 42.09
N GLY A 612 -20.00 4.70 41.68
CA GLY A 612 -18.94 4.02 40.91
C GLY A 612 -18.71 4.64 39.53
N PHE A 613 -19.78 5.04 38.84
CA PHE A 613 -19.72 5.68 37.52
C PHE A 613 -19.09 7.08 37.61
N LEU A 614 -19.48 7.87 38.60
CA LEU A 614 -18.89 9.19 38.85
C LEU A 614 -17.41 9.11 39.23
N ARG A 615 -17.01 8.11 40.01
CA ARG A 615 -15.59 7.87 40.36
C ARG A 615 -14.76 7.49 39.13
N MET A 616 -15.30 6.63 38.27
CA MET A 616 -14.66 6.23 37.01
C MET A 616 -14.48 7.44 36.08
N ILE A 617 -15.54 8.22 35.85
CA ILE A 617 -15.48 9.36 34.94
C ILE A 617 -14.63 10.49 35.54
N LYS A 618 -14.63 10.73 36.86
CA LYS A 618 -13.76 11.74 37.49
C LYS A 618 -12.28 11.57 37.11
N LYS A 619 -11.77 10.34 36.97
CA LYS A 619 -10.41 10.08 36.47
C LYS A 619 -10.17 10.64 35.06
N TYR A 620 -11.20 10.70 34.22
CA TYR A 620 -11.18 11.20 32.84
C TYR A 620 -11.67 12.66 32.69
N LEU A 621 -12.44 13.19 33.67
CA LEU A 621 -13.01 14.54 33.68
C LEU A 621 -12.10 15.61 34.33
N VAL A 622 -11.03 15.23 35.04
CA VAL A 622 -10.14 16.12 35.82
C VAL A 622 -9.50 17.27 34.99
N TRP A 623 -9.74 17.33 33.67
CA TRP A 623 -9.13 18.34 32.81
C TRP A 623 -10.07 19.33 32.08
N LYS A 624 -11.41 19.26 32.20
CA LYS A 624 -12.26 20.01 31.25
C LYS A 624 -13.57 20.63 31.75
N ILE A 625 -13.80 20.74 33.06
CA ILE A 625 -14.88 21.60 33.60
C ILE A 625 -14.23 22.81 34.27
N LYS A 626 -13.91 23.82 33.47
CA LYS A 626 -13.79 25.22 33.89
C LYS A 626 -14.59 26.07 32.94
#